data_AF-A0A842CM99-F1
#
_entry.id   AF-A0A842CM99-F1
#
_cell.length_a   1.000
_cell.length_b   1.000
_cell.length_c   1.000
_cell.angle_alpha   90.00
_cell.angle_beta   90.00
_cell.angle_gamma   90.00
#
_symmetry.space_group_name_H-M   'P 1'
#
loop_
_entity.id
_entity.type
_entity.pdbx_description
1 polymer ?
#
loop_
_entity_poly.entity_id
_entity_poly.type
_entity_poly.pdbx_seq_one_letter_code
_entity_poly.pdbx_strand_id
1 'polypeptide(L)'
;MSGQIRMSPNELRDRAKTYGQSGRDIEDILSRLSQLQDQLRSEWEGQAFARFDEQFEQLKPKVTEFANLMDQINDQLEKTANAVEEHDQQLSQNFGF
;
A
#
# COMPACT_ATOMS: atom_id res chain seq x y z
N MET A 1 -6.36 -10.03 -24.39
CA MET A 1 -7.44 -9.63 -23.47
C MET A 1 -7.42 -8.11 -23.39
N SER A 2 -8.31 -7.44 -24.12
CA SER A 2 -8.44 -5.98 -24.06
C SER A 2 -9.09 -5.60 -22.72
N GLY A 3 -8.28 -5.53 -21.67
CA GLY A 3 -8.68 -4.92 -20.41
C GLY A 3 -8.81 -3.42 -20.62
N GLN A 4 -9.90 -2.98 -21.25
CA GLN A 4 -10.17 -1.57 -21.45
C GLN A 4 -10.42 -0.97 -20.07
N ILE A 5 -9.49 -0.17 -19.60
CA ILE A 5 -9.60 0.53 -18.32
C ILE A 5 -10.76 1.52 -18.47
N ARG A 6 -11.81 1.30 -17.68
CA ARG A 6 -13.04 2.13 -17.71
C ARG A 6 -12.93 3.39 -16.84
N MET A 7 -11.81 3.58 -16.17
CA MET A 7 -11.56 4.72 -15.28
C MET A 7 -10.75 5.79 -16.02
N SER A 8 -11.07 7.05 -15.74
CA SER A 8 -10.27 8.19 -16.18
C SER A 8 -8.89 8.23 -15.50
N PRO A 9 -7.88 8.90 -16.09
CA PRO A 9 -6.57 9.10 -15.45
C PRO A 9 -6.67 9.70 -14.04
N ASN A 10 -7.60 10.63 -13.83
CA ASN A 10 -7.80 11.26 -12.52
C ASN A 10 -8.34 10.28 -11.49
N GLU A 11 -9.33 9.45 -11.84
CA GLU A 11 -9.84 8.41 -10.94
C GLU A 11 -8.77 7.38 -10.58
N LEU A 12 -7.90 7.02 -11.52
CA LEU A 12 -6.77 6.13 -11.25
C LEU A 12 -5.81 6.76 -10.24
N ARG A 13 -5.44 8.04 -10.41
CA ARG A 13 -4.55 8.78 -9.50
C ARG A 13 -5.15 8.92 -8.10
N ASP A 14 -6.45 9.19 -7.99
CA ASP A 14 -7.11 9.31 -6.68
C ASP A 14 -7.16 7.97 -5.93
N ARG A 15 -7.41 6.87 -6.65
CA ARG A 15 -7.32 5.53 -6.07
C ARG A 15 -5.88 5.17 -5.69
N ALA A 16 -4.90 5.52 -6.52
CA ALA A 16 -3.48 5.31 -6.26
C ALA A 16 -3.07 5.96 -4.92
N LYS A 17 -3.41 7.25 -4.75
CA LYS A 17 -3.17 7.99 -3.49
C LYS A 17 -3.79 7.30 -2.27
N THR A 18 -5.00 6.75 -2.42
CA THR A 18 -5.68 6.02 -1.34
C THR A 18 -4.90 4.78 -0.91
N TYR A 19 -4.38 4.01 -1.89
CA TYR A 19 -3.51 2.86 -1.60
C TYR A 19 -2.22 3.31 -0.90
N GLY A 20 -1.52 4.32 -1.43
CA GLY A 20 -0.28 4.81 -0.82
C GLY A 20 -0.49 5.37 0.60
N GLN A 21 -1.61 6.04 0.85
CA GLN A 21 -1.94 6.50 2.22
C GLN A 21 -2.22 5.33 3.16
N SER A 22 -2.97 4.33 2.70
CA SER A 22 -3.26 3.13 3.49
C SER A 22 -1.98 2.37 3.83
N GLY A 23 -1.02 2.28 2.90
CA GLY A 23 0.30 1.69 3.13
C GLY A 23 1.04 2.37 4.28
N ARG A 24 1.15 3.70 4.23
CA ARG A 24 1.77 4.50 5.32
C ARG A 24 1.05 4.34 6.66
N ASP A 25 -0.29 4.37 6.65
CA ASP A 25 -1.07 4.20 7.89
C ASP A 25 -0.81 2.82 8.53
N ILE A 26 -0.66 1.77 7.72
CA ILE A 26 -0.32 0.42 8.19
C ILE A 26 1.09 0.40 8.80
N GLU A 27 2.08 1.04 8.17
CA GLU A 27 3.44 1.14 8.72
C GLU A 27 3.48 1.89 10.05
N ASP A 28 2.74 3.00 10.16
CA ASP A 28 2.63 3.78 11.39
C ASP A 28 1.97 2.98 12.52
N ILE A 29 0.92 2.21 12.22
CA ILE A 29 0.31 1.29 13.18
C ILE A 29 1.31 0.21 13.60
N LEU A 30 1.99 -0.42 12.65
CA LEU A 30 2.95 -1.49 12.94
C LEU A 30 4.12 -0.99 13.79
N SER A 31 4.62 0.21 13.52
CA SER A 31 5.68 0.87 14.30
C SER A 31 5.25 1.12 15.74
N ARG A 32 4.06 1.71 15.95
CA ARG A 32 3.50 1.96 17.28
C ARG A 32 3.29 0.67 18.07
N LEU A 33 2.74 -0.37 17.43
CA LEU A 33 2.53 -1.67 18.09
C LEU A 33 3.85 -2.38 18.41
N SER A 34 4.86 -2.26 17.54
CA SER A 34 6.20 -2.82 17.82
C SER A 34 6.84 -2.16 19.04
N GLN A 35 6.74 -0.83 19.16
CA GLN A 35 7.25 -0.11 20.34
C GLN A 35 6.53 -0.50 21.63
N LEU A 36 5.20 -0.61 21.57
CA LEU A 36 4.40 -1.08 22.71
C LEU A 36 4.82 -2.50 23.12
N GLN A 37 5.04 -3.38 22.14
CA GLN A 37 5.45 -4.75 22.40
C GLN A 37 6.82 -4.82 23.10
N ASP A 38 7.78 -4.03 22.67
CA ASP A 38 9.11 -3.96 23.31
C ASP A 38 9.01 -3.43 24.76
N GLN A 39 8.10 -2.48 25.03
CA GLN A 39 7.83 -2.02 26.40
C GLN A 39 7.25 -3.16 27.26
N LEU A 40 6.22 -3.85 26.76
CA LEU A 40 5.57 -4.95 27.48
C LEU A 40 6.53 -6.11 27.76
N ARG A 41 7.47 -6.42 26.86
CA ARG A 41 8.54 -7.41 27.09
C ARG A 41 9.40 -7.06 28.30
N SER A 42 9.64 -5.77 28.56
CA SER A 42 10.46 -5.32 29.68
C SER A 42 9.72 -5.35 31.02
N GLU A 43 8.39 -5.21 30.99
CA GLU A 43 7.54 -5.13 32.19
C GLU A 43 7.05 -6.50 32.68
N TRP A 44 7.00 -7.50 31.80
CA TRP A 44 6.47 -8.82 32.13
C TRP A 44 7.56 -9.84 32.48
N GLU A 45 7.78 -10.02 33.78
CA GLU A 45 8.52 -11.17 34.32
C GLU A 45 7.68 -12.45 34.20
N GLY A 46 7.77 -13.16 33.05
CA GLY A 46 7.24 -14.53 32.93
C GLY A 46 6.79 -14.97 31.54
N GLN A 47 6.76 -16.30 31.33
CA GLN A 47 6.39 -16.96 30.06
C GLN A 47 4.94 -16.72 29.60
N ALA A 48 4.08 -16.09 30.43
CA ALA A 48 2.66 -15.92 30.16
C ALA A 48 2.38 -15.12 28.86
N PHE A 49 3.34 -14.32 28.40
CA PHE A 49 3.23 -13.51 27.18
C PHE A 49 4.10 -13.95 26.00
N ALA A 50 4.96 -14.95 26.17
CA ALA A 50 5.85 -15.43 25.13
C ALA A 50 5.09 -15.88 23.85
N ARG A 51 3.90 -16.47 24.00
CA ARG A 51 3.09 -16.90 22.84
C ARG A 51 2.52 -15.77 22.01
N PHE A 52 2.11 -14.66 22.65
CA PHE A 52 1.65 -13.49 21.90
C PHE A 52 2.83 -12.78 21.23
N ASP A 53 3.98 -12.82 21.90
CA ASP A 53 5.21 -12.28 21.37
C ASP A 53 5.65 -12.97 20.08
N GLU A 54 5.72 -14.30 20.11
CA GLU A 54 6.04 -15.13 18.95
C GLU A 54 5.06 -14.88 17.79
N GLN A 55 3.75 -14.79 18.06
CA GLN A 55 2.74 -14.55 17.04
C GLN A 55 2.91 -13.18 16.37
N PHE A 56 3.20 -12.14 17.16
CA PHE A 56 3.42 -10.80 16.62
C PHE A 56 4.66 -10.76 15.73
N GLU A 57 5.79 -11.34 16.16
CA GLU A 57 7.02 -11.39 15.36
C GLU A 57 6.83 -12.20 14.06
N GLN A 58 6.01 -13.25 14.09
CA GLN A 58 5.65 -14.02 12.89
C GLN A 58 4.78 -13.22 11.91
N LEU A 59 3.86 -12.40 12.41
CA LEU A 59 2.92 -11.64 11.58
C LEU A 59 3.47 -10.30 11.11
N LYS A 60 4.35 -9.68 11.87
CA LYS A 60 5.03 -8.42 11.54
C LYS A 60 5.55 -8.37 10.09
N PRO A 61 6.34 -9.34 9.58
CA PRO A 61 6.79 -9.30 8.20
C PRO A 61 5.64 -9.37 7.18
N LYS A 62 4.53 -10.04 7.50
CA LYS A 62 3.35 -10.11 6.62
C LYS A 62 2.59 -8.79 6.55
N VAL A 63 2.51 -8.07 7.67
CA VAL A 63 1.94 -6.71 7.68
C VAL A 63 2.85 -5.75 6.90
N THR A 64 4.18 -5.87 7.03
CA THR A 64 5.13 -5.09 6.22
C THR A 64 5.02 -5.42 4.74
N GLU A 65 4.96 -6.70 4.35
CA GLU A 65 4.71 -7.13 2.96
C GLU A 65 3.40 -6.53 2.42
N PHE A 66 2.36 -6.48 3.24
CA PHE A 66 1.07 -5.90 2.86
C PHE A 66 1.14 -4.38 2.64
N ALA A 67 1.84 -3.63 3.51
CA ALA A 67 2.08 -2.20 3.29
C ALA A 67 2.84 -1.94 1.98
N ASN A 68 3.91 -2.70 1.72
CA ASN A 68 4.66 -2.63 0.46
C ASN A 68 3.79 -2.94 -0.76
N LEU A 69 2.84 -3.89 -0.64
CA LEU A 69 1.89 -4.18 -1.71
C LEU A 69 0.98 -2.98 -2.00
N MET A 70 0.57 -2.22 -0.99
CA MET A 70 -0.23 -1.01 -1.21
C MET A 70 0.56 0.04 -2.00
N ASP A 71 1.84 0.22 -1.70
CA ASP A 71 2.72 1.13 -2.45
C ASP A 71 2.94 0.66 -3.89
N GLN A 72 3.11 -0.65 -4.11
CA GLN A 72 3.20 -1.21 -5.46
C GLN A 72 1.92 -0.99 -6.28
N ILE A 73 0.74 -1.11 -5.64
CA ILE A 73 -0.54 -0.82 -6.29
C ILE A 73 -0.64 0.67 -6.62
N ASN A 74 -0.24 1.56 -5.70
CA ASN A 74 -0.17 2.99 -5.94
C ASN A 74 0.68 3.29 -7.20
N ASP A 75 1.93 2.84 -7.23
CA ASP A 75 2.85 3.04 -8.34
C ASP A 75 2.30 2.51 -9.67
N GLN A 76 1.67 1.33 -9.64
CA GLN A 76 1.11 0.72 -10.84
C GLN A 76 -0.10 1.51 -11.36
N LEU A 77 -0.96 2.02 -10.48
CA LEU A 77 -2.10 2.86 -10.85
C LEU A 77 -1.65 4.22 -11.40
N GLU A 78 -0.61 4.85 -10.82
CA GLU A 78 -0.04 6.09 -11.35
C GLU A 78 0.55 5.91 -12.76
N LYS A 79 1.36 4.86 -12.97
CA LYS A 79 1.90 4.51 -14.30
C LYS A 79 0.79 4.30 -15.31
N THR A 80 -0.27 3.63 -14.89
CA THR A 80 -1.43 3.35 -15.74
C THR A 80 -2.19 4.62 -16.10
N ALA A 81 -2.37 5.55 -15.15
CA ALA A 81 -2.99 6.84 -15.40
C ALA A 81 -2.21 7.66 -16.44
N ASN A 82 -0.88 7.68 -16.33
CA ASN A 82 -0.01 8.38 -17.27
C ASN A 82 -0.10 7.76 -18.68
N ALA A 83 -0.08 6.42 -18.78
CA ALA A 83 -0.21 5.73 -20.06
C ALA A 83 -1.55 5.99 -20.75
N VAL A 84 -2.66 6.05 -19.99
CA VAL A 84 -3.99 6.39 -20.53
C VAL A 84 -4.02 7.83 -21.02
N GLU A 85 -3.49 8.77 -20.24
CA GLU A 85 -3.46 10.21 -20.59
C GLU A 85 -2.60 10.47 -21.84
N GLU A 86 -1.42 9.85 -21.94
CA GLU A 86 -0.56 9.94 -23.12
C GLU A 86 -1.23 9.37 -24.37
N HIS A 87 -1.90 8.23 -24.24
CA HIS A 87 -2.65 7.62 -25.34
C HIS A 87 -3.81 8.51 -25.81
N ASP A 88 -4.56 9.11 -24.89
CA ASP A 88 -5.66 10.02 -25.22
C ASP A 88 -5.16 11.30 -25.89
N GLN A 89 -4.02 11.85 -25.45
CA GLN A 89 -3.37 12.99 -26.12
C GLN A 89 -2.92 12.66 -27.54
N GLN A 90 -2.31 11.48 -27.76
CA GLN A 90 -1.88 11.03 -29.09
C GLN A 90 -3.08 10.84 -30.03
N LEU A 91 -4.18 10.25 -29.55
CA LEU A 91 -5.42 10.15 -30.32
C LEU A 91 -5.95 11.53 -30.68
N SER A 92 -6.02 12.45 -29.71
CA SER A 92 -6.50 13.82 -29.97
C SER A 92 -5.66 14.56 -31.01
N GLN A 93 -4.34 14.34 -31.04
CA GLN A 93 -3.46 14.92 -32.07
C GLN A 93 -3.72 14.31 -33.45
N ASN A 94 -3.92 12.99 -33.53
CA ASN A 94 -4.16 12.28 -34.78
C ASN A 94 -5.52 12.60 -35.42
N PHE A 95 -6.53 12.96 -34.62
CA PHE A 95 -7.84 13.42 -35.10
C PHE A 95 -7.95 14.94 -35.26
N GLY A 96 -6.92 15.68 -34.82
CA GLY A 96 -6.87 17.13 -34.89
C GLY A 96 -6.25 17.66 -36.18
N PHE A 97 -6.74 17.24 -37.36
CA PHE A 97 -6.56 17.88 -38.68
C PHE A 97 -7.71 17.51 -39.63
#